data_AF-A0A922WUJ2-F1
#
_entry.id   AF-A0A922WUJ2-F1
#
_cell.length_a   1.000
_cell.length_b   1.000
_cell.length_c   1.000
_cell.angle_alpha   90.00
_cell.angle_beta   90.00
_cell.angle_gamma   90.00
#
_symmetry.space_group_name_H-M   'P 1'
#
loop_
_entity.id
_entity.type
_entity.pdbx_description
1 polymer ?
#
loop_
_entity_poly.entity_id
_entity_poly.type
_entity_poly.pdbx_seq_one_letter_code
_entity_poly.pdbx_strand_id
1 'polypeptide(L)'
;MDGQTSLTPAARALGYAGLLPQIFCVALVIGGHEWRYSALAGGFAYAAAIFSFLGGVWWGQAVQSARTGQPASTGAYVLAVLPSLLAVALFLPWTFGWEWPGPALFYLGALIALSPMIDRALGYAAPDFLRLRWHLSLGLGGLTLVL
;
A
#
# COMPACT_ATOMS: atom_id res chain seq x y z
N MET A 1 28.35 -13.12 0.04
CA MET A 1 28.01 -12.25 -1.11
C MET A 1 27.42 -10.98 -0.54
N ASP A 2 28.28 -10.05 -0.13
CA ASP A 2 27.84 -8.76 0.41
C ASP A 2 27.56 -7.83 -0.78
N GLY A 3 26.38 -8.05 -1.38
CA GLY A 3 25.89 -7.24 -2.48
C GLY A 3 25.52 -5.85 -1.96
N GLN A 4 26.01 -4.82 -2.64
CA GLN A 4 25.68 -3.42 -2.39
C GLN A 4 24.16 -3.26 -2.23
N THR A 5 23.71 -2.91 -1.02
CA THR A 5 22.30 -2.62 -0.75
C THR A 5 21.94 -1.31 -1.44
N SER A 6 20.97 -1.35 -2.36
CA SER A 6 20.45 -0.13 -3.01
C SER A 6 19.70 0.76 -2.03
N LEU A 7 19.18 0.17 -0.94
CA LEU A 7 18.50 0.88 0.13
C LEU A 7 19.46 1.42 1.19
N THR A 8 19.44 2.74 1.39
CA THR A 8 20.09 3.38 2.53
C THR A 8 19.38 3.04 3.85
N PRO A 9 20.06 3.13 5.00
CA PRO A 9 19.43 2.94 6.31
C PRO A 9 18.24 3.89 6.54
N ALA A 10 18.34 5.14 6.08
CA ALA A 10 17.27 6.11 6.17
C ALA A 10 16.03 5.69 5.38
N ALA A 11 16.20 5.18 4.16
CA ALA A 11 15.08 4.68 3.35
C ALA A 11 14.36 3.52 4.04
N ARG A 12 15.11 2.61 4.66
CA ARG A 12 14.54 1.49 5.43
C ARG A 12 13.78 1.97 6.66
N ALA A 13 14.36 2.89 7.44
CA ALA A 13 13.75 3.44 8.64
C ALA A 13 12.45 4.18 8.31
N LEU A 14 12.46 5.03 7.29
CA LEU A 14 11.27 5.76 6.83
C LEU A 14 10.19 4.82 6.28
N GLY A 15 10.59 3.74 5.60
CA GLY A 15 9.66 2.71 5.15
C GLY A 15 8.86 2.11 6.32
N TYR A 16 9.53 1.69 7.39
CA TYR A 16 8.86 1.16 8.59
C TYR A 16 8.11 2.23 9.38
N ALA A 17 8.62 3.46 9.45
CA ALA A 17 7.92 4.58 10.09
C ALA A 17 6.57 4.87 9.42
N GLY A 18 6.42 4.54 8.13
CA GLY A 18 5.14 4.57 7.42
C GLY A 18 4.06 3.64 7.99
N LEU A 19 4.36 2.74 8.94
CA LEU A 19 3.33 1.94 9.61
C LEU A 19 2.74 2.64 10.83
N LEU A 20 3.42 3.66 11.38
CA LEU A 20 3.03 4.32 12.63
C LEU A 20 1.62 4.91 12.60
N PRO A 21 1.16 5.61 11.53
CA PRO A 21 -0.19 6.15 11.51
C PRO A 21 -1.27 5.06 11.60
N GLN A 22 -1.05 3.92 10.94
CA GLN A 22 -1.99 2.80 10.98
C GLN A 22 -1.99 2.11 12.36
N ILE A 23 -0.81 1.93 12.97
CA ILE A 23 -0.68 1.40 14.34
C ILE A 23 -1.45 2.28 15.33
N PHE A 24 -1.33 3.59 15.20
CA PHE A 24 -2.06 4.54 16.05
C PHE A 24 -3.58 4.42 15.88
N CYS A 25 -4.07 4.29 14.64
CA CYS A 25 -5.49 4.08 14.38
C CYS A 25 -6.00 2.77 15.04
N VAL A 26 -5.23 1.67 14.91
CA VAL A 26 -5.57 0.39 15.53
C VAL A 26 -5.64 0.50 17.06
N ALA A 27 -4.68 1.18 17.68
CA ALA A 27 -4.66 1.41 19.12
C ALA A 27 -5.91 2.17 19.60
N LEU A 28 -6.32 3.23 18.88
CA LEU A 28 -7.54 3.98 19.22
C LEU A 28 -8.81 3.14 19.09
N VAL A 29 -8.90 2.31 18.05
CA VAL A 29 -10.07 1.45 17.80
C VAL A 29 -10.17 0.36 18.87
N ILE A 30 -9.10 -0.39 19.11
CA ILE A 30 -9.09 -1.48 20.10
C ILE A 30 -9.24 -0.94 21.52
N GLY A 31 -8.67 0.22 21.82
CA GLY A 31 -8.79 0.88 23.12
C GLY A 31 -10.19 1.44 23.42
N GLY A 32 -11.14 1.38 22.49
CA GLY A 32 -12.50 1.90 22.68
C GLY A 32 -12.56 3.42 22.83
N HIS A 33 -11.62 4.15 22.24
CA HIS A 33 -11.56 5.60 22.35
C HIS A 33 -12.79 6.27 21.71
N GLU A 34 -13.18 7.46 22.19
CA GLU A 34 -14.28 8.25 21.61
C GLU A 34 -14.07 8.60 20.12
N TRP A 35 -12.82 8.57 19.66
CA TRP A 35 -12.44 8.85 18.27
C TRP A 35 -12.40 7.59 17.40
N ARG A 36 -12.98 6.48 17.86
CA ARG A 36 -12.96 5.20 17.14
C ARG A 36 -13.39 5.33 15.69
N TYR A 37 -14.49 6.05 15.41
CA TYR A 37 -14.93 6.25 14.03
C TYR A 37 -13.91 7.05 13.20
N SER A 38 -13.38 8.14 13.76
CA SER A 38 -12.33 8.94 13.11
C SER A 38 -11.04 8.14 12.87
N ALA A 39 -10.70 7.21 13.76
CA ALA A 39 -9.56 6.32 13.61
C ALA A 39 -9.78 5.28 12.50
N LEU A 40 -10.99 4.72 12.39
CA LEU A 40 -11.37 3.86 11.25
C LEU A 40 -11.28 4.63 9.93
N ALA A 41 -11.84 5.83 9.89
CA ALA A 41 -11.84 6.67 8.70
C ALA A 41 -10.43 7.14 8.31
N GLY A 42 -9.65 7.57 9.29
CA GLY A 42 -8.26 7.98 9.10
C GLY A 42 -7.38 6.81 8.67
N GLY A 43 -7.56 5.64 9.27
CA GLY A 43 -6.86 4.41 8.89
C GLY A 43 -7.22 3.94 7.48
N PHE A 44 -8.48 4.04 7.07
CA PHE A 44 -8.88 3.82 5.68
C PHE A 44 -8.19 4.82 4.74
N ALA A 45 -8.29 6.12 5.04
CA ALA A 45 -7.74 7.18 4.18
C ALA A 45 -6.22 7.04 4.01
N TYR A 46 -5.51 6.72 5.10
CA TYR A 46 -4.07 6.51 5.06
C TYR A 46 -3.68 5.27 4.25
N ALA A 47 -4.34 4.13 4.50
CA ALA A 47 -4.10 2.91 3.75
C ALA A 47 -4.41 3.09 2.25
N ALA A 48 -5.49 3.81 1.92
CA ALA A 48 -5.87 4.12 0.54
C ALA A 48 -4.85 5.02 -0.16
N ALA A 49 -4.33 6.03 0.55
CA ALA A 49 -3.27 6.89 0.04
C ALA A 49 -1.98 6.11 -0.25
N ILE A 50 -1.57 5.22 0.67
CA ILE A 50 -0.42 4.34 0.42
C ILE A 50 -0.72 3.42 -0.76
N PHE A 51 -1.87 2.77 -0.81
CA PHE A 51 -2.21 1.86 -1.90
C PHE A 51 -2.14 2.55 -3.27
N SER A 52 -2.69 3.76 -3.38
CA SER A 52 -2.53 4.61 -4.56
C SER A 52 -1.06 4.94 -4.87
N PHE A 53 -0.26 5.25 -3.86
CA PHE A 53 1.17 5.49 -4.02
C PHE A 53 1.92 4.26 -4.58
N LEU A 54 1.52 3.03 -4.23
CA LEU A 54 2.11 1.81 -4.78
C LEU A 54 1.92 1.70 -6.30
N GLY A 55 0.76 2.11 -6.80
CA GLY A 55 0.53 2.25 -8.24
C GLY A 55 1.54 3.20 -8.88
N GLY A 56 1.77 4.36 -8.27
CA GLY A 56 2.80 5.31 -8.70
C GLY A 56 4.22 4.72 -8.69
N VAL A 57 4.55 3.87 -7.71
CA VAL A 57 5.84 3.16 -7.67
C VAL A 57 5.98 2.21 -8.86
N TRP A 58 4.96 1.41 -9.17
CA TRP A 58 4.98 0.51 -10.34
C TRP A 58 5.11 1.29 -11.65
N TRP A 59 4.41 2.41 -11.78
CA TRP A 59 4.54 3.29 -12.94
C TRP A 59 5.98 3.81 -13.10
N GLY A 60 6.56 4.34 -12.02
CA GLY A 60 7.92 4.86 -12.03
C GLY A 60 8.96 3.78 -12.39
N GLN A 61 8.79 2.57 -11.84
CA GLN A 61 9.63 1.42 -12.17
C GLN A 61 9.50 1.01 -13.64
N ALA A 62 8.28 0.98 -14.19
CA ALA A 62 8.02 0.69 -15.60
C ALA A 62 8.66 1.72 -16.56
N VAL A 63 8.61 3.01 -16.21
CA VAL A 63 9.30 4.06 -16.98
C VAL A 63 10.82 3.87 -16.91
N GLN A 64 11.34 3.54 -15.73
CA GLN A 64 12.78 3.36 -15.54
C GLN A 64 13.29 2.09 -16.26
N SER A 65 12.50 1.01 -16.31
CA SER A 65 12.89 -0.23 -16.98
C SER A 65 13.11 -0.03 -18.49
N ALA A 66 12.34 0.85 -19.11
CA ALA A 66 12.51 1.22 -20.52
C ALA A 66 13.88 1.87 -20.78
N ARG A 67 14.40 2.67 -19.83
CA ARG A 67 15.73 3.29 -19.93
C ARG A 67 16.86 2.27 -19.78
N THR A 68 16.61 1.15 -19.13
CA THR A 68 17.58 0.06 -18.93
C THR A 68 17.44 -1.06 -19.97
N GLY A 69 16.75 -0.82 -21.09
CA GLY A 69 16.61 -1.77 -22.19
C GLY A 69 15.50 -2.81 -22.03
N GLN A 70 14.61 -2.65 -21.05
CA GLN A 70 13.44 -3.51 -20.84
C GLN A 70 12.15 -2.67 -20.90
N PRO A 71 11.66 -2.35 -22.11
CA PRO A 71 10.45 -1.54 -22.27
C PRO A 71 9.25 -2.22 -21.59
N ALA A 72 8.58 -1.47 -20.72
CA ALA A 72 7.39 -1.95 -20.04
C ALA A 72 6.21 -2.08 -21.02
N SER A 73 5.35 -3.07 -20.76
CA SER A 73 4.12 -3.24 -21.54
C SER A 73 3.07 -2.20 -21.15
N THR A 74 2.12 -1.92 -22.04
CA THR A 74 0.94 -1.10 -21.72
C THR A 74 0.18 -1.62 -20.49
N GLY A 75 0.16 -2.95 -20.30
CA GLY A 75 -0.46 -3.59 -19.15
C GLY A 75 0.15 -3.18 -17.81
N ALA A 76 1.45 -2.91 -17.75
CA ALA A 76 2.10 -2.44 -16.51
C ALA A 76 1.57 -1.07 -16.08
N TYR A 77 1.33 -0.17 -17.04
CA TYR A 77 0.77 1.15 -16.77
C TYR A 77 -0.70 1.11 -16.38
N VAL A 78 -1.51 0.26 -17.04
CA VAL A 78 -2.91 0.03 -16.64
C VAL A 78 -2.97 -0.50 -15.21
N LEU A 79 -2.14 -1.51 -14.89
CA LEU A 79 -2.05 -2.10 -13.56
C LEU A 79 -1.62 -1.08 -12.51
N ALA A 80 -0.72 -0.16 -12.85
CA ALA A 80 -0.27 0.93 -11.98
C ALA A 80 -1.37 1.95 -11.65
N VAL A 81 -2.42 2.09 -12.46
CA VAL A 81 -3.54 3.01 -12.21
C VAL A 81 -4.62 2.36 -11.33
N LEU A 82 -4.75 1.04 -11.37
CA LEU A 82 -5.80 0.30 -10.64
C LEU A 82 -5.83 0.63 -9.13
N PRO A 83 -4.72 0.75 -8.39
CA PRO A 83 -4.77 1.04 -6.97
C PRO A 83 -5.51 2.35 -6.64
N SER A 84 -5.29 3.41 -7.41
CA SER A 84 -5.98 4.70 -7.21
C SER A 84 -7.48 4.60 -7.51
N LEU A 85 -7.84 3.91 -8.59
CA LEU A 85 -9.26 3.72 -8.96
C LEU A 85 -10.00 2.85 -7.94
N LEU A 86 -9.37 1.80 -7.46
CA LEU A 86 -9.92 0.93 -6.43
C LEU A 86 -10.05 1.66 -5.09
N ALA A 87 -9.06 2.49 -4.71
CA ALA A 87 -9.15 3.33 -3.51
C ALA A 87 -10.37 4.27 -3.56
N VAL A 88 -10.61 4.92 -4.70
CA VAL A 88 -11.80 5.76 -4.91
C VAL A 88 -13.08 4.91 -4.84
N ALA A 89 -13.12 3.77 -5.53
CA ALA A 89 -14.28 2.89 -5.54
C ALA A 89 -14.64 2.38 -4.13
N LEU A 90 -13.65 2.05 -3.29
CA LEU A 90 -13.86 1.61 -1.91
C LEU A 90 -14.32 2.75 -0.98
N PHE A 91 -14.14 4.01 -1.38
CA PHE A 91 -14.62 5.17 -0.65
C PHE A 91 -16.08 5.52 -0.98
N LEU A 92 -16.56 5.20 -2.19
CA LEU A 92 -17.91 5.54 -2.66
C LEU A 92 -19.06 5.09 -1.74
N PRO A 93 -19.05 3.90 -1.09
CA PRO A 93 -20.12 3.51 -0.18
C PRO A 93 -20.40 4.55 0.90
N TRP A 94 -19.35 5.19 1.44
CA TRP A 94 -19.50 6.25 2.44
C TRP A 94 -20.22 7.47 1.88
N THR A 95 -19.92 7.87 0.64
CA THR A 95 -20.57 9.01 -0.04
C THR A 95 -22.07 8.79 -0.26
N PHE A 96 -22.49 7.55 -0.45
CA PHE A 96 -23.91 7.19 -0.64
C PHE A 96 -24.63 6.82 0.67
N GLY A 97 -23.96 6.93 1.83
CA GLY A 97 -24.53 6.57 3.13
C GLY A 97 -24.73 5.07 3.34
N TRP A 98 -24.01 4.23 2.60
CA TRP A 98 -24.02 2.78 2.75
C TRP A 98 -23.10 2.32 3.88
N GLU A 99 -23.10 1.02 4.16
CA GLU A 99 -22.23 0.42 5.19
C GLU A 99 -20.74 0.66 4.88
N TRP A 100 -20.07 1.30 5.83
CA TRP A 100 -18.66 1.71 5.73
C TRP A 100 -18.10 1.95 7.15
N PRO A 101 -16.81 1.69 7.44
CA PRO A 101 -15.73 1.26 6.54
C PRO A 101 -15.48 -0.25 6.49
N GLY A 102 -16.21 -1.09 7.23
CA GLY A 102 -15.87 -2.51 7.44
C GLY A 102 -15.52 -3.30 6.17
N PRO A 103 -16.44 -3.44 5.19
CA PRO A 103 -16.14 -4.14 3.94
C PRO A 103 -14.99 -3.50 3.15
N ALA A 104 -14.90 -2.17 3.16
CA ALA A 104 -13.89 -1.43 2.43
C ALA A 104 -12.48 -1.64 3.00
N LEU A 105 -12.34 -1.67 4.33
CA LEU A 105 -11.10 -1.97 5.04
C LEU A 105 -10.63 -3.40 4.75
N PHE A 106 -11.56 -4.36 4.74
CA PHE A 106 -11.23 -5.75 4.39
C PHE A 106 -10.61 -5.85 2.98
N TYR A 107 -11.30 -5.32 1.96
CA TYR A 107 -10.79 -5.37 0.59
C TYR A 107 -9.48 -4.60 0.43
N LEU A 108 -9.40 -3.40 1.01
CA LEU A 108 -8.19 -2.58 0.93
C LEU A 108 -6.99 -3.26 1.59
N GLY A 109 -7.17 -3.81 2.79
CA GLY A 109 -6.14 -4.53 3.52
C GLY A 109 -5.64 -5.77 2.76
N ALA A 110 -6.55 -6.55 2.18
CA ALA A 110 -6.20 -7.70 1.36
C ALA A 110 -5.44 -7.30 0.08
N LEU A 111 -5.90 -6.27 -0.63
CA LEU A 111 -5.23 -5.76 -1.83
C LEU A 111 -3.82 -5.25 -1.52
N ILE A 112 -3.65 -4.53 -0.41
CA ILE A 112 -2.33 -4.08 0.06
C ILE A 112 -1.45 -5.28 0.38
N ALA A 113 -1.92 -6.24 1.18
CA ALA A 113 -1.13 -7.40 1.60
C ALA A 113 -0.66 -8.26 0.41
N LEU A 114 -1.49 -8.38 -0.64
CA LEU A 114 -1.19 -9.15 -1.85
C LEU A 114 -0.41 -8.35 -2.91
N SER A 115 -0.33 -7.02 -2.79
CA SER A 115 0.34 -6.16 -3.77
C SER A 115 1.80 -6.52 -4.09
N PRO A 116 2.64 -7.06 -3.18
CA PRO A 116 4.00 -7.50 -3.53
C PRO A 116 4.05 -8.65 -4.57
N MET A 117 2.95 -9.40 -4.75
CA MET A 117 2.85 -10.39 -5.82
C MET A 117 2.88 -9.73 -7.20
N ILE A 118 2.32 -8.52 -7.30
CA ILE A 118 2.37 -7.71 -8.53
C ILE A 118 3.79 -7.20 -8.77
N ASP A 119 4.47 -6.69 -7.73
CA ASP A 119 5.88 -6.29 -7.82
C ASP A 119 6.75 -7.44 -8.38
N ARG A 120 6.51 -8.67 -7.89
CA ARG A 120 7.20 -9.88 -8.36
C ARG A 120 6.84 -10.25 -9.79
N ALA A 121 5.57 -10.10 -10.20
CA ALA A 121 5.11 -10.41 -11.55
C ALA A 121 5.62 -9.41 -12.59
N LEU A 122 5.73 -8.12 -12.23
CA LEU A 122 6.29 -7.07 -13.09
C LEU A 122 7.81 -7.21 -13.24
N GLY A 123 8.51 -7.63 -12.18
CA GLY A 123 9.93 -7.96 -12.24
C GLY A 123 10.88 -6.76 -12.33
N TYR A 124 10.37 -5.52 -12.16
CA TYR A 124 11.19 -4.30 -12.22
C TYR A 124 11.86 -3.93 -10.89
N ALA A 125 11.37 -4.47 -9.78
CA ALA A 125 11.82 -4.11 -8.44
C ALA A 125 13.19 -4.72 -8.10
N ALA A 126 14.08 -3.92 -7.50
CA ALA A 126 15.32 -4.43 -6.93
C ALA A 126 15.03 -5.45 -5.79
N PRO A 127 15.85 -6.51 -5.63
CA PRO A 127 15.55 -7.59 -4.67
C PRO A 127 15.45 -7.14 -3.21
N ASP A 128 16.26 -6.16 -2.79
CA ASP A 128 16.26 -5.59 -1.45
C ASP A 128 15.04 -4.69 -1.21
N PHE A 129 14.63 -3.90 -2.20
CA PHE A 129 13.35 -3.18 -2.17
C PHE A 129 12.17 -4.15 -2.07
N LEU A 130 12.14 -5.23 -2.86
CA LEU A 130 11.05 -6.20 -2.82
C LEU A 130 10.94 -6.88 -1.44
N ARG A 131 12.05 -7.18 -0.77
CA ARG A 131 12.04 -7.69 0.61
C ARG A 131 11.41 -6.68 1.57
N LEU A 132 11.81 -5.42 1.53
CA LEU A 132 11.20 -4.38 2.36
C LEU A 132 9.71 -4.25 2.04
N ARG A 133 9.35 -4.27 0.75
CA ARG A 133 7.99 -4.18 0.24
C ARG A 133 7.05 -5.23 0.83
N TRP A 134 7.52 -6.47 0.97
CA TRP A 134 6.77 -7.54 1.64
C TRP A 134 6.45 -7.20 3.10
N HIS A 135 7.46 -6.78 3.88
CA HIS A 135 7.25 -6.44 5.28
C HIS A 135 6.26 -5.28 5.45
N LEU A 136 6.42 -4.22 4.65
CA LEU A 136 5.55 -3.04 4.74
C LEU A 136 4.12 -3.35 4.28
N SER A 137 3.95 -4.15 3.23
CA SER A 137 2.62 -4.48 2.71
C SER A 137 1.86 -5.44 3.63
N LEU A 138 2.54 -6.45 4.18
CA LEU A 138 1.93 -7.36 5.15
C LEU A 138 1.63 -6.63 6.46
N GLY A 139 2.53 -5.76 6.91
CA GLY A 139 2.31 -4.93 8.10
C GLY A 139 1.13 -3.98 7.93
N LEU A 140 1.14 -3.16 6.88
CA LEU A 140 0.06 -2.21 6.63
C LEU A 140 -1.26 -2.93 6.34
N GLY A 141 -1.26 -3.89 5.41
CA GLY A 141 -2.45 -4.65 5.05
C GLY A 141 -3.04 -5.38 6.26
N GLY A 142 -2.21 -6.03 7.07
CA GLY A 142 -2.64 -6.69 8.31
C GLY A 142 -3.25 -5.71 9.32
N LEU A 143 -2.62 -4.56 9.54
CA LEU A 143 -3.17 -3.52 10.42
C LEU A 143 -4.49 -2.95 9.88
N THR A 144 -4.63 -2.80 8.56
CA THR A 144 -5.89 -2.38 7.93
C THR A 144 -6.99 -3.43 8.07
N LEU A 145 -6.67 -4.73 8.05
CA LEU A 145 -7.64 -5.81 8.29
C LEU A 145 -8.11 -5.88 9.75
N VAL A 146 -7.33 -5.37 10.69
CA VAL A 146 -7.68 -5.34 12.13
C VAL A 146 -8.63 -4.18 12.47
N LEU A 147 -8.61 -3.09 11.69
CA LEU A 147 -9.54 -1.96 11.81
C LEU A 147 -10.97 -2.38 11.40
#